data_AF-A0A182VL46-F1
#
_entry.id   AF-A0A182VL46-F1
#
_cell.length_a   1.000
_cell.length_b   1.000
_cell.length_c   1.000
_cell.angle_alpha   90.00
_cell.angle_beta   90.00
_cell.angle_gamma   90.00
#
_symmetry.space_group_name_H-M   'P 1'
#
loop_
_entity.id
_entity.type
_entity.pdbx_description
1 polymer ?
#
loop_
_entity_poly.entity_id
_entity_poly.type
_entity_poly.pdbx_seq_one_letter_code
_entity_poly.pdbx_strand_id
1 'polypeptide(L)'
;LQREREAKQQQRELEQQQQQQQQLLQQQQQRQQQLQQQQQQQQQQQYYSENQYPLEPATIALTASPHEDALQKLTQRLESELRIAKRQHLACTEVLLPADLLPRISAEMFEQSEKEPCGIRGCTIYIEFEDEPDNTRRIATMKTDPNTVSTFELYLTLKQDRRGWTSILPQFLKNLARGSTIMISPEFRLTKNKLYHAYAD
;
A
#
# COMPACT_ATOMS: atom_id res chain seq x y z
N LEU A 1 -8.41 -72.55 39.78
CA LEU A 1 -9.22 -72.79 38.56
C LEU A 1 -10.30 -71.74 38.30
N GLN A 2 -11.29 -71.53 39.18
CA GLN A 2 -12.38 -70.57 38.89
C GLN A 2 -11.95 -69.09 38.96
N ARG A 3 -11.27 -68.67 40.04
CA ARG A 3 -10.68 -67.32 40.15
C ARG A 3 -9.66 -66.98 39.06
N GLU A 4 -8.95 -67.99 38.56
CA GLU A 4 -7.94 -67.82 37.51
C GLU A 4 -8.59 -67.60 36.14
N ARG A 5 -9.75 -68.22 35.90
CA ARG A 5 -10.58 -67.94 34.72
C ARG A 5 -11.20 -66.55 34.79
N GLU A 6 -11.68 -66.14 35.96
CA GLU A 6 -12.20 -64.79 36.21
C GLU A 6 -11.13 -63.72 36.03
N ALA A 7 -9.91 -63.92 36.56
CA ALA A 7 -8.78 -63.00 36.37
C ALA A 7 -8.37 -62.90 34.89
N LYS A 8 -8.30 -64.03 34.16
CA LYS A 8 -8.04 -64.01 32.70
C LYS A 8 -9.16 -63.33 31.92
N GLN A 9 -10.40 -63.43 32.38
CA GLN A 9 -11.54 -62.78 31.73
C GLN A 9 -11.50 -61.26 31.96
N GLN A 10 -11.28 -60.81 33.19
CA GLN A 10 -11.08 -59.39 33.51
C GLN A 10 -9.89 -58.79 32.77
N GLN A 11 -8.79 -59.53 32.62
CA GLN A 11 -7.63 -59.03 31.89
C GLN A 11 -7.91 -58.85 30.39
N ARG A 12 -8.67 -59.76 29.77
CA ARG A 12 -9.11 -59.59 28.37
C ARG A 12 -10.09 -58.45 28.20
N GLU A 13 -10.99 -58.25 29.17
CA GLU A 13 -11.91 -57.11 29.16
C GLU A 13 -11.16 -55.78 29.30
N LEU A 14 -10.15 -55.71 30.17
CA LEU A 14 -9.29 -54.54 30.32
C LEU A 14 -8.48 -54.26 29.05
N GLU A 15 -7.91 -55.30 28.44
CA GLU A 15 -7.19 -55.18 27.15
C GLU A 15 -8.12 -54.73 26.03
N GLN A 16 -9.33 -55.29 25.93
CA GLN A 16 -10.33 -54.83 24.97
C GLN A 16 -10.73 -53.37 25.20
N GLN A 17 -10.93 -52.98 26.46
CA GLN A 17 -11.29 -51.61 26.81
C GLN A 17 -10.15 -50.63 26.48
N GLN A 18 -8.90 -51.03 26.75
CA GLN A 18 -7.72 -50.23 26.44
C GLN A 18 -7.53 -50.10 24.92
N GLN A 19 -7.73 -51.18 24.17
CA GLN A 19 -7.66 -51.19 22.71
C GLN A 19 -8.77 -50.35 22.07
N GLN A 20 -9.98 -50.41 22.63
CA GLN A 20 -11.11 -49.59 22.20
C GLN A 20 -10.86 -48.10 22.48
N GLN A 21 -10.29 -47.77 23.64
CA GLN A 21 -9.90 -46.39 23.98
C GLN A 21 -8.81 -45.86 23.05
N GLN A 22 -7.83 -46.70 22.68
CA GLN A 22 -6.77 -46.36 21.75
C GLN A 22 -7.33 -46.08 20.34
N GLN A 23 -8.27 -46.89 19.85
CA GLN A 23 -8.97 -46.66 18.59
C GLN A 23 -9.75 -45.34 18.61
N LEU A 24 -10.42 -45.03 19.72
CA LEU A 24 -11.20 -43.80 19.87
C LEU A 24 -10.30 -42.56 19.85
N LEU A 25 -9.12 -42.63 20.49
CA LEU A 25 -8.11 -41.58 20.42
C LEU A 25 -7.59 -41.39 18.99
N GLN A 26 -7.28 -42.48 18.30
CA GLN A 26 -6.80 -42.44 16.92
C GLN A 26 -7.85 -41.84 15.96
N GLN A 27 -9.12 -42.19 16.17
CA GLN A 27 -10.23 -41.63 15.40
C GLN A 27 -10.42 -40.13 15.68
N GLN A 28 -10.29 -39.68 16.93
CA GLN A 28 -10.31 -38.25 17.25
C GLN A 28 -9.15 -37.49 16.59
N GLN A 29 -7.95 -38.07 16.60
CA GLN A 29 -6.77 -37.46 15.97
C GLN A 29 -6.94 -37.32 14.46
N GLN A 30 -7.43 -38.36 13.78
CA GLN A 30 -7.76 -38.30 12.35
C GLN A 30 -8.82 -37.24 12.05
N ARG A 31 -9.86 -37.14 12.89
CA ARG A 31 -10.92 -36.13 12.75
C ARG A 31 -10.37 -34.71 12.91
N GLN A 32 -9.46 -34.47 13.86
CA GLN A 32 -8.78 -33.19 14.00
C GLN A 32 -7.91 -32.84 12.79
N GLN A 33 -7.14 -33.80 12.25
CA GLN A 33 -6.35 -33.56 11.04
C GLN A 33 -7.22 -33.23 9.81
N GLN A 34 -8.35 -33.93 9.64
CA GLN A 34 -9.30 -33.60 8.57
C GLN A 34 -9.89 -32.19 8.71
N LEU A 35 -10.29 -31.80 9.91
CA LEU A 35 -10.81 -30.46 10.18
C LEU A 35 -9.74 -29.39 9.89
N GLN A 36 -8.49 -29.64 10.28
CA GLN A 36 -7.38 -28.72 10.03
C GLN A 36 -7.09 -28.57 8.53
N GLN A 37 -7.08 -29.67 7.76
CA GLN A 37 -6.96 -29.62 6.29
C GLN A 37 -8.12 -28.87 5.63
N GLN A 38 -9.35 -29.11 6.09
CA GLN A 38 -10.53 -28.44 5.56
C GLN A 38 -10.49 -26.92 5.83
N GLN A 39 -10.02 -26.52 7.02
CA GLN A 39 -9.84 -25.11 7.37
C GLN A 39 -8.73 -24.45 6.53
N GLN A 40 -7.64 -25.17 6.25
CA GLN A 40 -6.57 -24.71 5.36
C GLN A 40 -7.07 -24.53 3.92
N GLN A 41 -7.88 -25.47 3.41
CA GLN A 41 -8.51 -25.32 2.09
C GLN A 41 -9.48 -24.14 2.03
N GLN A 42 -10.26 -23.90 3.08
CA GLN A 42 -11.14 -22.72 3.16
C GLN A 42 -10.33 -21.42 3.20
N GLN A 43 -9.24 -21.35 3.96
CA GLN A 43 -8.36 -20.19 3.95
C GLN A 43 -7.70 -19.96 2.59
N GLN A 44 -7.28 -21.03 1.89
CA GLN A 44 -6.80 -20.91 0.52
C GLN A 44 -7.89 -20.41 -0.42
N GLN A 45 -9.10 -20.98 -0.36
CA GLN A 45 -10.22 -20.53 -1.19
C GLN A 45 -10.61 -19.09 -0.89
N GLN A 46 -10.58 -18.67 0.38
CA GLN A 46 -10.84 -17.30 0.78
C GLN A 46 -9.71 -16.37 0.31
N TYR A 47 -8.45 -16.75 0.44
CA TYR A 47 -7.31 -16.01 -0.09
C TYR A 47 -7.40 -15.86 -1.61
N TYR A 48 -7.75 -16.95 -2.32
CA TYR A 48 -8.00 -16.90 -3.74
C TYR A 48 -9.17 -15.98 -4.05
N SER A 49 -10.30 -16.06 -3.33
CA SER A 49 -11.47 -15.21 -3.54
C SER A 49 -11.23 -13.72 -3.22
N GLU A 50 -10.48 -13.39 -2.16
CA GLU A 50 -10.11 -12.01 -1.78
C GLU A 50 -9.09 -11.41 -2.75
N ASN A 51 -8.27 -12.25 -3.40
CA ASN A 51 -7.29 -11.83 -4.40
C ASN A 51 -7.70 -12.17 -5.84
N GLN A 52 -8.92 -12.66 -6.04
CA GLN A 52 -9.48 -12.91 -7.36
C GLN A 52 -9.95 -11.56 -7.89
N TYR A 53 -9.12 -10.95 -8.73
CA TYR A 53 -9.57 -9.84 -9.56
C TYR A 53 -10.85 -10.27 -10.28
N PRO A 54 -11.97 -9.55 -10.12
CA PRO A 54 -13.18 -9.87 -10.83
C PRO A 54 -12.91 -9.87 -12.33
N LEU A 55 -13.11 -11.02 -12.97
CA LEU A 55 -13.44 -11.03 -14.39
C LEU A 55 -14.87 -10.49 -14.49
N GLU A 56 -15.00 -9.18 -14.45
CA GLU A 56 -16.28 -8.49 -14.65
C GLU A 56 -16.88 -8.90 -16.01
N PRO A 57 -18.18 -9.20 -16.09
CA PRO A 57 -18.86 -9.39 -17.35
C PRO A 57 -18.72 -8.12 -18.20
N ALA A 58 -18.22 -8.30 -19.42
CA ALA A 58 -17.95 -7.27 -20.41
C ALA A 58 -19.05 -6.20 -20.52
N THR A 59 -18.94 -5.10 -19.76
CA THR A 59 -19.74 -3.88 -20.02
C THR A 59 -19.21 -2.53 -19.48
N ILE A 60 -18.04 -2.43 -18.82
CA ILE A 60 -17.48 -1.12 -18.39
C ILE A 60 -15.98 -0.90 -18.72
N ALA A 61 -15.24 -1.89 -19.23
CA ALA A 61 -13.84 -1.72 -19.62
C ALA A 61 -13.67 -1.26 -21.09
N LEU A 62 -14.28 -0.14 -21.46
CA LEU A 62 -14.16 0.43 -22.81
C LEU A 62 -13.56 1.85 -22.86
N THR A 63 -13.07 2.43 -21.75
CA THR A 63 -12.63 3.84 -21.79
C THR A 63 -11.34 4.20 -21.05
N ALA A 64 -10.72 3.32 -20.25
CA ALA A 64 -9.43 3.68 -19.64
C ALA A 64 -8.32 3.63 -20.70
N SER A 65 -7.95 4.79 -21.21
CA SER A 65 -6.84 4.90 -22.16
C SER A 65 -5.53 4.45 -21.47
N PRO A 66 -4.54 3.92 -22.20
CA PRO A 66 -3.23 3.58 -21.62
C PRO A 66 -2.57 4.73 -20.85
N HIS A 67 -2.95 5.97 -21.16
CA HIS A 67 -2.54 7.18 -20.47
C HIS A 67 -3.14 7.30 -19.05
N GLU A 68 -4.41 6.96 -18.86
CA GLU A 68 -5.08 7.01 -17.55
C GLU A 68 -4.46 6.01 -16.56
N ASP A 69 -4.13 4.80 -17.03
CA ASP A 69 -3.43 3.79 -16.23
C ASP A 69 -2.04 4.27 -15.81
N ALA A 70 -1.31 4.92 -16.72
CA ALA A 70 0.02 5.46 -16.44
C ALA A 70 -0.04 6.61 -15.43
N LEU A 71 -1.05 7.48 -15.55
CA LEU A 71 -1.32 8.57 -14.62
C LEU A 71 -1.59 8.03 -13.21
N GLN A 72 -2.50 7.06 -13.08
CA GLN A 72 -2.81 6.45 -11.78
C GLN A 72 -1.59 5.79 -11.15
N LYS A 73 -0.77 5.06 -11.93
CA LYS A 73 0.47 4.45 -11.43
C LYS A 73 1.44 5.49 -10.89
N LEU A 74 1.60 6.64 -11.57
CA LEU A 74 2.43 7.73 -11.09
C LEU A 74 1.89 8.32 -9.78
N THR A 75 0.57 8.56 -9.72
CA THR A 75 -0.10 9.07 -8.51
C THR A 75 0.11 8.15 -7.31
N GLN A 76 -0.09 6.84 -7.49
CA GLN A 76 0.13 5.84 -6.42
C GLN A 76 1.58 5.80 -5.95
N ARG A 77 2.53 5.91 -6.88
CA ARG A 77 3.95 5.94 -6.54
C ARG A 77 4.34 7.20 -5.78
N LEU A 78 3.85 8.36 -6.21
CA LEU A 78 4.03 9.63 -5.51
C LEU A 78 3.47 9.56 -4.08
N GLU A 79 2.28 8.98 -3.91
CA GLU A 79 1.68 8.78 -2.60
C GLU A 79 2.55 7.88 -1.69
N SER A 80 3.05 6.77 -2.23
CA SER A 80 3.95 5.86 -1.50
C SER A 80 5.23 6.56 -1.04
N GLU A 81 5.85 7.35 -1.92
CA GLU A 81 7.06 8.12 -1.59
C GLU A 81 6.78 9.17 -0.50
N LEU A 82 5.64 9.86 -0.56
CA LEU A 82 5.23 10.80 0.50
C LEU A 82 4.98 10.10 1.84
N ARG A 83 4.40 8.90 1.85
CA ARG A 83 4.23 8.10 3.08
C ARG A 83 5.59 7.68 3.68
N ILE A 84 6.57 7.37 2.85
CA ILE A 84 7.94 7.07 3.28
C ILE A 84 8.60 8.34 3.82
N ALA A 85 8.53 9.44 3.07
CA ALA A 85 9.07 10.73 3.44
C ALA A 85 8.49 11.25 4.76
N LYS A 86 7.19 11.06 5.01
CA LYS A 86 6.55 11.37 6.29
C LYS A 86 7.30 10.70 7.45
N ARG A 87 7.56 9.41 7.37
CA ARG A 87 8.21 8.64 8.45
C ARG A 87 9.65 9.05 8.70
N GLN A 88 10.35 9.51 7.67
CA GLN A 88 11.79 9.78 7.72
C GLN A 88 12.12 11.26 7.94
N HIS A 89 11.32 12.16 7.39
CA HIS A 89 11.66 13.57 7.23
C HIS A 89 10.65 14.50 7.88
N LEU A 90 9.46 14.04 8.29
CA LEU A 90 8.46 14.88 8.94
C LEU A 90 8.25 14.40 10.38
N ALA A 91 8.59 15.22 11.38
CA ALA A 91 8.32 14.94 12.79
C ALA A 91 6.83 15.16 13.12
N CYS A 92 5.96 14.39 12.47
CA CYS A 92 4.51 14.56 12.49
C CYS A 92 3.80 13.22 12.67
N THR A 93 2.71 13.20 13.43
CA THR A 93 1.87 12.01 13.57
C THR A 93 1.04 11.80 12.30
N GLU A 94 0.58 12.88 11.68
CA GLU A 94 -0.35 12.85 10.54
C GLU A 94 0.00 13.88 9.49
N VAL A 95 -0.36 13.58 8.23
CA VAL A 95 -0.26 14.49 7.10
C VAL A 95 -1.61 14.47 6.39
N LEU A 96 -2.19 15.65 6.15
CA LEU A 96 -3.44 15.81 5.41
C LEU A 96 -3.16 16.40 4.04
N LEU A 97 -3.70 15.76 3.01
CA LEU A 97 -3.58 16.13 1.61
C LEU A 97 -4.98 16.39 1.03
N PRO A 98 -5.18 17.44 0.22
CA PRO A 98 -6.37 17.55 -0.62
C PRO A 98 -6.51 16.34 -1.55
N ALA A 99 -7.72 15.81 -1.70
CA ALA A 99 -7.96 14.54 -2.40
C ALA A 99 -7.53 14.57 -3.88
N ASP A 100 -7.58 15.75 -4.51
CA ASP A 100 -7.23 15.99 -5.92
C ASP A 100 -5.76 16.40 -6.12
N LEU A 101 -5.00 16.63 -5.05
CA LEU A 101 -3.65 17.19 -5.13
C LEU A 101 -2.69 16.28 -5.90
N LEU A 102 -2.57 15.01 -5.50
CA LEU A 102 -1.64 14.07 -6.14
C LEU A 102 -2.01 13.74 -7.60
N PRO A 103 -3.30 13.53 -7.94
CA PRO A 103 -3.72 13.42 -9.35
C PRO A 103 -3.34 14.65 -10.20
N ARG A 104 -3.56 15.87 -9.69
CA ARG A 104 -3.20 17.11 -10.40
C ARG A 104 -1.71 17.25 -10.62
N ILE A 105 -0.91 17.00 -9.58
CA ILE A 105 0.55 16.98 -9.69
C ILE A 105 1.00 15.98 -10.74
N SER A 106 0.44 14.77 -10.72
CA SER A 106 0.80 13.72 -11.67
C SER A 106 0.48 14.14 -13.11
N ALA A 107 -0.67 14.76 -13.33
CA ALA A 107 -1.06 15.24 -14.66
C ALA A 107 -0.11 16.32 -15.19
N GLU A 108 0.27 17.29 -14.35
CA GLU A 108 1.23 18.33 -14.72
C GLU A 108 2.64 17.77 -14.97
N MET A 109 3.05 16.73 -14.22
CA MET A 109 4.28 16.00 -14.49
C MET A 109 4.27 15.35 -15.88
N PHE A 110 3.15 14.74 -16.29
CA PHE A 110 3.01 14.18 -17.65
C PHE A 110 3.14 15.29 -18.71
N GLU A 111 2.40 16.40 -18.55
CA GLU A 111 2.43 17.54 -19.47
C GLU A 111 3.84 18.12 -19.63
N GLN A 112 4.55 18.36 -18.52
CA GLN A 112 5.93 18.85 -18.54
C GLN A 112 6.91 17.88 -19.21
N SER A 113 6.57 16.61 -19.27
CA SER A 113 7.40 15.53 -19.81
C SER A 113 7.12 15.21 -21.27
N GLU A 114 5.99 15.62 -21.86
CA GLU A 114 5.58 15.19 -23.22
C GLU A 114 6.62 15.51 -24.31
N LYS A 115 7.31 16.64 -24.17
CA LYS A 115 8.32 17.10 -25.14
C LYS A 115 9.75 16.66 -24.81
N GLU A 116 9.92 15.88 -23.74
CA GLU A 116 11.22 15.43 -23.29
C GLU A 116 11.55 14.03 -23.83
N PRO A 117 12.83 13.72 -24.11
CA PRO A 117 13.23 12.38 -24.52
C PRO A 117 12.83 11.34 -23.47
N CYS A 118 12.23 10.24 -23.93
CA CYS A 118 11.64 9.18 -23.10
C CYS A 118 10.44 9.61 -22.25
N GLY A 119 9.90 10.81 -22.44
CA GLY A 119 8.73 11.32 -21.71
C GLY A 119 8.93 11.24 -20.20
N ILE A 120 7.86 10.93 -19.46
CA ILE A 120 7.90 10.82 -17.99
C ILE A 120 8.94 9.82 -17.49
N ARG A 121 9.32 8.79 -18.28
CA ARG A 121 10.30 7.76 -17.89
C ARG A 121 11.73 8.31 -17.82
N GLY A 122 12.01 9.40 -18.53
CA GLY A 122 13.29 10.11 -18.49
C GLY A 122 13.43 11.09 -17.31
N CYS A 123 12.54 11.03 -16.32
CA CYS A 123 12.48 12.00 -15.24
C CYS A 123 13.08 11.47 -13.92
N THR A 124 13.90 12.30 -13.29
CA THR A 124 14.08 12.23 -11.82
C THR A 124 13.19 13.28 -11.17
N ILE A 125 12.42 12.90 -10.17
CA ILE A 125 11.56 13.82 -9.42
C ILE A 125 12.21 14.06 -8.05
N TYR A 126 12.41 15.32 -7.71
CA TYR A 126 12.76 15.75 -6.36
C TYR A 126 11.53 16.33 -5.70
N ILE A 127 11.20 15.81 -4.52
CA ILE A 127 10.06 16.26 -3.74
C ILE A 127 10.59 17.10 -2.58
N GLU A 128 10.11 18.32 -2.53
CA GLU A 128 10.52 19.34 -1.59
C GLU A 128 9.33 19.80 -0.76
N PHE A 129 9.60 20.14 0.49
CA PHE A 129 8.61 20.62 1.44
C PHE A 129 9.02 22.00 1.93
N GLU A 130 8.10 22.95 1.80
CA GLU A 130 8.21 24.34 2.25
C GLU A 130 7.30 24.51 3.47
N ASP A 131 7.90 24.59 4.66
CA ASP A 131 7.17 24.80 5.93
C ASP A 131 6.96 26.31 6.20
N GLU A 132 7.96 27.12 5.86
CA GLU A 132 7.92 28.58 5.93
C GLU A 132 8.33 29.17 4.57
N PRO A 133 7.89 30.40 4.23
CA PRO A 133 8.33 31.05 3.01
C PRO A 133 9.86 31.03 2.90
N ASP A 134 10.35 30.64 1.73
CA ASP A 134 11.79 30.51 1.41
C ASP A 134 12.55 29.43 2.21
N ASN A 135 11.89 28.69 3.10
CA ASN A 135 12.47 27.54 3.81
C ASN A 135 12.01 26.22 3.18
N THR A 136 12.67 25.85 2.08
CA THR A 136 12.40 24.62 1.34
C THR A 136 13.46 23.56 1.64
N ARG A 137 13.04 22.32 1.86
CA ARG A 137 13.93 21.17 2.04
C ARG A 137 13.49 19.96 1.23
N ARG A 138 14.45 19.18 0.75
CA ARG A 138 14.17 17.92 0.05
C ARG A 138 13.73 16.85 1.04
N ILE A 139 12.60 16.19 0.75
CA ILE A 139 12.00 15.15 1.59
C ILE A 139 11.93 13.78 0.90
N ALA A 140 12.04 13.75 -0.43
CA ALA A 140 12.14 12.52 -1.18
C ALA A 140 12.77 12.76 -2.56
N THR A 141 13.28 11.68 -3.15
CA THR A 141 13.76 11.63 -4.53
C THR A 141 13.24 10.35 -5.13
N MET A 142 12.62 10.42 -6.30
CA MET A 142 12.14 9.24 -7.00
C MET A 142 12.50 9.30 -8.48
N LYS A 143 13.04 8.18 -8.99
CA LYS A 143 13.30 8.01 -10.42
C LYS A 143 12.11 7.32 -11.06
N THR A 144 11.45 7.93 -12.04
CA THR A 144 10.19 7.42 -12.62
C THR A 144 10.35 6.07 -13.31
N ASP A 145 11.52 5.80 -13.88
CA ASP A 145 11.92 4.48 -14.39
C ASP A 145 13.39 4.18 -14.03
N PRO A 146 13.68 3.14 -13.23
CA PRO A 146 15.06 2.80 -12.86
C PRO A 146 15.94 2.47 -14.07
N ASN A 147 15.35 1.91 -15.13
CA ASN A 147 16.06 1.40 -16.31
C ASN A 147 16.32 2.47 -17.38
N THR A 148 15.71 3.65 -17.25
CA THR A 148 15.87 4.76 -18.20
C THR A 148 16.82 5.80 -17.61
N VAL A 149 17.75 6.34 -18.38
CA VAL A 149 18.62 7.44 -17.91
C VAL A 149 17.79 8.73 -17.85
N SER A 150 17.94 9.49 -16.77
CA SER A 150 17.21 10.74 -16.63
C SER A 150 17.78 11.80 -17.59
N THR A 151 16.90 12.44 -18.35
CA THR A 151 17.21 13.49 -19.34
C THR A 151 16.77 14.87 -18.86
N PHE A 152 15.87 14.90 -17.87
CA PHE A 152 15.43 16.10 -17.17
C PHE A 152 15.05 15.74 -15.73
N GLU A 153 14.86 16.78 -14.94
CA GLU A 153 14.47 16.71 -13.55
C GLU A 153 13.23 17.56 -13.32
N LEU A 154 12.34 17.09 -12.44
CA LEU A 154 11.21 17.86 -11.94
C LEU A 154 11.39 18.10 -10.44
N TYR A 155 11.19 19.35 -10.02
CA TYR A 155 11.23 19.77 -8.64
C TYR A 155 9.81 20.13 -8.20
N LEU A 156 9.22 19.24 -7.41
CA LEU A 156 7.90 19.41 -6.83
C LEU A 156 8.05 20.03 -5.45
N THR A 157 7.60 21.27 -5.25
CA THR A 157 7.51 21.88 -3.93
C THR A 157 6.08 21.82 -3.40
N LEU A 158 5.89 21.07 -2.31
CA LEU A 158 4.68 21.04 -1.49
C LEU A 158 4.78 22.08 -0.37
N LYS A 159 3.70 22.80 -0.09
CA LYS A 159 3.68 23.86 0.92
C LYS A 159 2.84 23.46 2.12
N GLN A 160 3.26 23.83 3.32
CA GLN A 160 2.41 23.69 4.51
C GLN A 160 1.29 24.73 4.46
N ASP A 161 0.04 24.28 4.65
CA ASP A 161 -1.08 25.18 4.87
C ASP A 161 -1.12 25.58 6.36
N ARG A 162 -0.63 26.80 6.65
CA ARG A 162 -0.71 27.42 7.97
C ARG A 162 -1.87 28.40 8.10
N ARG A 163 -2.70 28.56 7.06
CA ARG A 163 -3.88 29.43 7.14
C ARG A 163 -4.81 28.83 8.19
N GLY A 164 -5.43 29.65 9.04
CA GLY A 164 -6.23 29.26 10.21
C GLY A 164 -7.52 28.46 9.94
N TRP A 165 -7.51 27.57 8.94
CA TRP A 165 -8.59 26.67 8.54
C TRP A 165 -8.98 25.66 9.61
N THR A 166 -8.20 25.51 10.69
CA THR A 166 -8.63 24.76 11.89
C THR A 166 -9.95 25.28 12.48
N SER A 167 -10.32 26.54 12.19
CA SER A 167 -11.63 27.11 12.49
C SER A 167 -12.77 26.53 11.63
N ILE A 168 -12.46 26.13 10.39
CA ILE A 168 -13.39 25.66 9.34
C ILE A 168 -13.50 24.13 9.32
N LEU A 169 -12.50 23.44 9.88
CA LEU A 169 -12.52 21.99 10.01
C LEU A 169 -13.72 21.52 10.85
N PRO A 170 -14.45 20.48 10.39
CA PRO A 170 -15.46 19.79 11.19
C PRO A 170 -14.94 19.42 12.58
N GLN A 171 -15.83 19.44 13.57
CA GLN A 171 -15.46 19.27 14.98
C GLN A 171 -14.72 17.96 15.27
N PHE A 172 -14.99 16.89 14.50
CA PHE A 172 -14.30 15.61 14.63
C PHE A 172 -12.84 15.64 14.14
N LEU A 173 -12.48 16.55 13.23
CA LEU A 173 -11.11 16.73 12.73
C LEU A 173 -10.29 17.68 13.61
N LYS A 174 -10.92 18.47 14.50
CA LYS A 174 -10.20 19.37 15.42
C LYS A 174 -9.32 18.63 16.42
N ASN A 175 -9.62 17.36 16.71
CA ASN A 175 -8.75 16.51 17.54
C ASN A 175 -7.45 16.17 16.82
N LEU A 176 -7.48 16.04 15.49
CA LEU A 176 -6.28 15.83 14.66
C LEU A 176 -5.42 17.11 14.61
N ALA A 177 -6.07 18.28 14.58
CA ALA A 177 -5.39 19.57 14.64
C ALA A 177 -4.70 19.87 15.99
N ARG A 178 -5.00 19.13 17.07
CA ARG A 178 -4.26 19.20 18.35
C ARG A 178 -2.97 18.36 18.36
N GLY A 179 -2.81 17.44 17.40
CA GLY A 179 -1.58 16.68 17.20
C GLY A 179 -0.55 17.42 16.35
N SER A 180 0.65 16.86 16.18
CA SER A 180 1.63 17.32 15.19
C SER A 180 1.18 16.94 13.77
N THR A 181 0.03 17.45 13.35
CA THR A 181 -0.57 17.18 12.03
C THR A 181 -0.12 18.26 11.05
N ILE A 182 0.48 17.84 9.93
CA ILE A 182 0.90 18.74 8.86
C ILE A 182 -0.20 18.76 7.79
N MET A 183 -0.76 19.92 7.49
CA MET A 183 -1.68 20.10 6.37
C MET A 183 -0.91 20.58 5.16
N ILE A 184 -1.08 19.91 4.02
CA ILE A 184 -0.47 20.33 2.76
C ILE A 184 -1.46 21.22 2.02
N SER A 185 -0.96 22.36 1.56
CA SER A 185 -1.69 23.30 0.71
C SER A 185 -2.11 22.64 -0.61
N PRO A 186 -3.30 22.96 -1.16
CA PRO A 186 -3.67 22.57 -2.52
C PRO A 186 -2.77 23.22 -3.58
N GLU A 187 -2.13 24.33 -3.25
CA GLU A 187 -1.15 24.99 -4.11
C GLU A 187 0.22 24.31 -4.00
N PHE A 188 0.78 23.92 -5.14
CA PHE A 188 2.13 23.38 -5.27
C PHE A 188 2.90 24.15 -6.35
N ARG A 189 4.22 23.96 -6.41
CA ARG A 189 5.05 24.42 -7.53
C ARG A 189 5.73 23.22 -8.18
N LEU A 190 5.76 23.21 -9.51
CA LEU A 190 6.49 22.22 -10.29
C LEU A 190 7.43 22.94 -11.24
N THR A 191 8.75 22.74 -11.09
CA THR A 191 9.74 23.33 -12.00
C THR A 191 10.55 22.25 -12.70
N LYS A 192 10.84 22.49 -13.99
CA LYS A 192 11.60 21.56 -14.83
C LYS A 192 13.02 22.06 -15.08
N ASN A 193 14.00 21.18 -14.90
CA ASN A 193 15.39 21.41 -15.25
C ASN A 193 15.83 20.38 -16.31
N LYS A 194 16.40 20.85 -17.43
CA LYS A 194 16.92 19.96 -18.48
C LYS A 194 18.37 19.61 -18.21
N LEU A 195 18.72 18.33 -18.35
CA LEU A 195 20.09 17.85 -18.13
C LEU A 195 20.94 17.89 -19.40
N TYR A 196 20.36 18.30 -20.52
CA TYR A 196 21.04 18.44 -21.79
C TYR A 196 21.08 19.92 -22.20
N HIS A 197 22.19 20.32 -22.79
CA HIS A 197 22.31 21.60 -23.46
C HIS A 197 21.86 21.42 -24.92
N ALA A 198 21.05 22.34 -25.43
CA ALA A 198 20.90 22.46 -26.88
C ALA A 198 22.26 22.89 -27.43
N TYR A 199 22.79 22.16 -28.41
CA TYR A 199 23.81 22.76 -29.27
C TYR A 199 23.15 23.97 -29.92
N ALA A 200 23.60 25.17 -29.55
CA ALA A 200 23.22 26.37 -30.27
C ALA A 200 23.87 26.26 -31.65
N ASP A 201 23.06 26.00 -32.67
CA ASP A 201 23.44 26.25 -34.07
C ASP A 201 23.58 27.76 -34.31
#